data_AF-A0A642UU69-F1
#
_entry.id   AF-A0A642UU69-F1
#
_cell.length_a   1.000
_cell.length_b   1.000
_cell.length_c   1.000
_cell.angle_alpha   90.00
_cell.angle_beta   90.00
_cell.angle_gamma   90.00
#
_symmetry.space_group_name_H-M   'P 1'
#
loop_
_entity.id
_entity.type
_entity.pdbx_description
1 polymer ?
#
loop_
_entity_poly.entity_id
_entity_poly.type
_entity_poly.pdbx_seq_one_letter_code
_entity_poly.pdbx_strand_id
1 'polypeptide(L)'
;MNRPGQLTPREGSQLSLALVEFMTDGVEPDMLKFASRFMCPEDYGEIVLERNILHLCGYPLCNNDPKGIRKEHQINYRRPTMILPGTYLSKFCSREHYQASTFYQGQLSVQPLFARKDITYLPYGSMEYETQVALLEEVQAISENENKSMRQVIEEFKKLNVHEDEETQQQNVENLLSGLTEDMDNVHLVERQAQQPSDMQIDGAENTIEGYNSIHRIK
;
A
#
# COMPACT_ATOMS: atom_id res chain seq x y z
N MET A 1 -9.54 -3.71 37.23
CA MET A 1 -8.09 -4.05 37.30
C MET A 1 -7.38 -3.08 36.37
N ASN A 2 -6.79 -2.00 36.88
CA ASN A 2 -5.92 -1.13 36.08
C ASN A 2 -4.62 -1.88 35.82
N ARG A 3 -4.37 -2.29 34.57
CA ARG A 3 -3.08 -2.81 34.14
C ARG A 3 -2.34 -1.68 33.43
N PRO A 4 -1.52 -0.87 34.13
CA PRO A 4 -0.77 0.18 33.48
C PRO A 4 0.09 -0.44 32.37
N GLY A 5 0.09 0.17 31.18
CA GLY A 5 0.90 -0.28 30.05
C GLY A 5 0.40 -1.53 29.30
N GLN A 6 -0.81 -2.04 29.59
CA GLN A 6 -1.39 -3.13 28.80
C GLN A 6 -2.76 -2.75 28.27
N LEU A 7 -3.00 -3.02 26.99
CA LEU A 7 -4.31 -2.88 26.39
C LEU A 7 -5.07 -4.21 26.46
N THR A 8 -6.35 -4.13 26.79
CA THR A 8 -7.29 -5.22 26.49
C THR A 8 -7.52 -5.33 24.99
N PRO A 9 -7.97 -6.49 24.46
CA PRO A 9 -8.31 -6.61 23.04
C PRO A 9 -9.31 -5.55 22.57
N ARG A 10 -10.28 -5.20 23.42
CA ARG A 10 -11.27 -4.16 23.14
C ARG A 10 -10.64 -2.78 22.99
N GLU A 11 -9.78 -2.39 23.92
CA GLU A 11 -9.09 -1.10 23.87
C GLU A 11 -8.15 -1.03 22.65
N GLY A 12 -7.47 -2.13 22.33
CA GLY A 12 -6.65 -2.24 21.13
C GLY A 12 -7.47 -2.01 19.85
N SER A 13 -8.63 -2.66 19.71
CA SER A 13 -9.52 -2.44 18.56
C SER A 13 -10.06 -1.01 18.49
N GLN A 14 -10.40 -0.41 19.63
CA GLN A 14 -10.86 0.99 19.66
C GLN A 14 -9.75 1.96 19.26
N LEU A 15 -8.52 1.69 19.68
CA LEU A 15 -7.35 2.49 19.31
C LEU A 15 -7.05 2.39 17.82
N SER A 16 -7.06 1.17 17.25
CA SER A 16 -6.89 0.97 15.80
C SER A 16 -7.96 1.74 15.01
N LEU A 17 -9.24 1.65 15.40
CA LEU A 17 -10.31 2.40 14.74
C LEU A 17 -10.10 3.92 14.79
N ALA A 18 -9.78 4.46 15.97
CA ALA A 18 -9.53 5.88 16.14
C ALA A 18 -8.31 6.35 15.33
N LEU A 19 -7.29 5.49 15.21
CA LEU A 19 -6.11 5.77 14.41
C LEU A 19 -6.43 5.78 12.91
N VAL A 20 -7.23 4.83 12.43
CA VAL A 20 -7.67 4.80 11.03
C VAL A 20 -8.39 6.11 10.67
N GLU A 21 -9.34 6.53 11.50
CA GLU A 21 -10.09 7.78 11.31
C GLU A 21 -9.15 9.00 11.29
N PHE A 22 -8.19 9.07 12.22
CA PHE A 22 -7.21 10.15 12.27
C PHE A 22 -6.30 10.22 11.04
N MET A 23 -5.84 9.08 10.54
CA MET A 23 -4.89 8.99 9.42
C MET A 23 -5.54 9.28 8.06
N THR A 24 -6.86 9.40 8.01
CA THR A 24 -7.60 9.70 6.79
C THR A 24 -7.40 11.15 6.31
N ASP A 25 -7.17 12.11 7.21
CA ASP A 25 -6.97 13.54 6.83
C ASP A 25 -5.53 13.89 6.39
N GLY A 26 -4.65 12.89 6.39
CA GLY A 26 -3.24 13.05 6.07
C GLY A 26 -2.43 13.50 7.29
N VAL A 27 -1.15 13.11 7.33
CA VAL A 27 -0.30 13.32 8.51
C VAL A 27 1.11 13.75 8.11
N GLU A 28 1.84 14.28 9.09
CA GLU A 28 3.26 14.59 8.96
C GLU A 28 4.15 13.34 9.10
N PRO A 29 5.37 13.34 8.54
CA PRO A 29 6.28 12.19 8.57
C PRO A 29 6.54 11.61 9.97
N ASP A 30 6.79 12.47 10.96
CA ASP A 30 7.04 12.05 12.35
C ASP A 30 5.81 11.40 12.97
N MET A 31 4.61 11.90 12.63
CA MET A 31 3.36 11.33 13.10
C MET A 31 3.10 9.96 12.47
N LEU A 32 3.44 9.78 11.19
CA LEU A 32 3.36 8.48 10.52
C LEU A 32 4.29 7.46 11.20
N LYS A 33 5.54 7.85 11.51
CA LYS A 33 6.48 7.00 12.26
C LYS A 33 6.03 6.71 13.68
N PHE A 34 5.41 7.66 14.37
CA PHE A 34 4.83 7.41 15.69
C PHE A 34 3.65 6.43 15.62
N ALA A 35 2.80 6.59 14.60
CA ALA A 35 1.61 5.79 14.41
C ALA A 35 1.91 4.30 14.15
N SER A 36 3.08 3.95 13.60
CA SER A 36 3.50 2.56 13.37
C SER A 36 3.43 1.69 14.64
N ARG A 37 3.65 2.29 15.82
CA ARG A 37 3.52 1.64 17.12
C ARG A 37 2.11 1.09 17.38
N PHE A 38 1.09 1.66 16.75
CA PHE A 38 -0.32 1.41 17.01
C PHE A 38 -1.06 0.77 15.83
N MET A 39 -0.34 0.19 14.87
CA MET A 39 -0.96 -0.48 13.72
C MET A 39 -0.19 -1.73 13.28
N CYS A 40 -0.92 -2.66 12.70
CA CYS A 40 -0.42 -3.79 11.92
C CYS A 40 -0.51 -3.48 10.41
N PRO A 41 0.12 -4.28 9.53
CA PRO A 41 -0.02 -4.14 8.08
C PRO A 41 -1.48 -4.11 7.61
N GLU A 42 -2.37 -4.86 8.24
CA GLU A 42 -3.80 -4.90 7.92
C GLU A 42 -4.49 -3.57 8.24
N ASP A 43 -4.22 -2.99 9.43
CA ASP A 43 -4.78 -1.70 9.84
C ASP A 43 -4.35 -0.58 8.87
N TYR A 44 -3.09 -0.60 8.42
CA TYR A 44 -2.62 0.34 7.39
C TYR A 44 -3.31 0.12 6.03
N GLY A 45 -3.64 -1.14 5.70
CA GLY A 45 -4.47 -1.45 4.54
C GLY A 45 -5.84 -0.78 4.60
N GLU A 46 -6.48 -0.76 5.77
CA GLU A 46 -7.75 -0.06 5.99
C GLU A 46 -7.59 1.46 5.87
N ILE A 47 -6.50 2.05 6.37
CA ILE A 47 -6.18 3.48 6.16
C ILE A 47 -6.15 3.81 4.66
N VAL A 48 -5.44 3.00 3.87
CA VAL A 48 -5.36 3.17 2.41
C VAL A 48 -6.75 3.12 1.77
N LEU A 49 -7.60 2.18 2.21
CA LEU A 49 -8.96 2.03 1.69
C LEU A 49 -9.85 3.23 2.05
N GLU A 50 -9.85 3.66 3.31
CA GLU A 50 -10.65 4.81 3.78
C GLU A 50 -10.22 6.11 3.09
N ARG A 51 -8.91 6.34 2.93
CA ARG A 51 -8.41 7.47 2.15
C ARG A 51 -8.91 7.44 0.70
N ASN A 52 -8.92 6.28 0.07
CA ASN A 52 -9.43 6.13 -1.29
C ASN A 52 -10.95 6.34 -1.40
N ILE A 53 -11.72 5.96 -0.38
CA ILE A 53 -13.16 6.26 -0.28
C ILE A 53 -13.37 7.79 -0.29
N LEU A 54 -12.49 8.55 0.37
CA LEU A 54 -12.49 10.01 0.33
C LEU A 54 -11.80 10.62 -0.90
N HIS A 55 -11.47 9.81 -1.90
CA HIS A 55 -10.76 10.24 -3.12
C HIS A 55 -9.36 10.80 -2.88
N LEU A 56 -8.71 10.43 -1.78
CA LEU A 56 -7.33 10.78 -1.47
C LEU A 56 -6.37 9.65 -1.83
N CYS A 57 -5.14 10.02 -2.17
CA CYS A 57 -4.02 9.10 -2.36
C CYS A 57 -3.85 8.27 -1.09
N GLY A 58 -3.69 6.96 -1.27
CA GLY A 58 -3.60 5.99 -0.17
C GLY A 58 -2.39 6.21 0.74
N TYR A 59 -1.35 6.88 0.25
CA TYR A 59 -0.18 7.21 1.08
C TYR A 59 -0.50 8.36 2.04
N PRO A 60 -0.42 8.18 3.38
CA PRO A 60 -0.90 9.17 4.35
C PRO A 60 -0.17 10.52 4.35
N LEU A 61 1.02 10.63 3.75
CA LEU A 61 1.73 11.89 3.61
C LEU A 61 1.28 12.71 2.38
N CYS A 62 0.32 12.20 1.61
CA CYS A 62 -0.11 12.80 0.34
C CYS A 62 -1.61 13.05 0.31
N ASN A 63 -2.00 14.31 0.12
CA ASN A 63 -3.40 14.73 -0.02
C ASN A 63 -3.84 14.99 -1.47
N ASN A 64 -3.08 14.48 -2.45
CA ASN A 64 -3.51 14.50 -3.85
C ASN A 64 -4.50 13.38 -4.15
N ASP A 65 -5.27 13.52 -5.22
CA ASP A 65 -6.18 12.49 -5.72
C ASP A 65 -5.43 11.32 -6.38
N PRO A 66 -5.91 10.06 -6.25
CA PRO A 66 -5.44 8.96 -7.08
C PRO A 66 -5.63 9.25 -8.57
N LYS A 67 -4.66 8.92 -9.43
CA LYS A 67 -4.74 9.21 -10.87
C LYS A 67 -5.79 8.38 -11.59
N GLY A 68 -6.14 7.23 -11.03
CA GLY A 68 -7.05 6.24 -11.59
C GLY A 68 -8.49 6.39 -11.15
N ILE A 69 -8.93 7.53 -10.60
CA ILE A 69 -10.35 7.77 -10.26
C ILE A 69 -11.17 7.57 -11.55
N ARG A 70 -11.79 6.38 -11.66
CA ARG A 70 -12.72 6.06 -12.73
C ARG A 70 -14.01 6.82 -12.41
N LYS A 71 -14.40 7.70 -13.33
CA LYS A 71 -15.77 8.23 -13.34
C LYS A 71 -16.73 7.03 -13.35
N GLU A 72 -17.67 7.01 -12.41
CA GLU A 72 -18.83 6.12 -12.39
C GLU A 72 -18.57 4.63 -12.00
N HIS A 73 -19.00 4.25 -10.79
CA HIS A 73 -19.59 2.95 -10.40
C HIS A 73 -18.97 1.61 -10.89
N GLN A 74 -17.69 1.53 -11.21
CA GLN A 74 -17.06 0.23 -11.53
C GLN A 74 -16.65 -0.53 -10.26
N ILE A 75 -17.54 -1.40 -9.80
CA ILE A 75 -17.26 -2.37 -8.74
C ILE A 75 -16.39 -3.49 -9.33
N ASN A 76 -15.08 -3.42 -9.11
CA ASN A 76 -14.19 -4.52 -9.44
C ASN A 76 -14.25 -5.57 -8.32
N TYR A 77 -15.06 -6.62 -8.51
CA TYR A 77 -15.32 -7.66 -7.50
C TYR A 77 -14.16 -8.67 -7.31
N ARG A 78 -13.00 -8.46 -7.93
CA ARG A 78 -11.85 -9.37 -7.82
C ARG A 78 -10.80 -8.75 -6.94
N ARG A 79 -10.35 -9.47 -5.90
CA ARG A 79 -8.98 -9.27 -5.38
C ARG A 79 -8.05 -9.82 -6.46
N PRO A 80 -7.37 -8.96 -7.24
CA PRO A 80 -6.44 -9.51 -8.21
C PRO A 80 -5.30 -10.16 -7.41
N THR A 81 -5.06 -11.45 -7.64
CA THR A 81 -3.92 -12.18 -7.06
C THR A 81 -2.58 -11.68 -7.60
N MET A 82 -2.61 -10.78 -8.59
CA MET A 82 -1.48 -10.17 -9.25
C MET A 82 -1.79 -8.69 -9.51
N ILE A 83 -0.94 -7.79 -9.02
CA ILE A 83 -1.07 -6.35 -9.26
C ILE A 83 -0.67 -6.08 -10.71
N LEU A 84 -1.66 -5.84 -11.58
CA LEU A 84 -1.37 -5.51 -12.98
C LEU A 84 -0.74 -4.11 -13.06
N PRO A 85 0.17 -3.85 -14.02
CA PRO A 85 0.74 -2.53 -14.24
C PRO A 85 -0.35 -1.46 -14.32
N GLY A 86 -0.25 -0.44 -13.46
CA GLY A 86 -1.21 0.67 -13.38
C GLY A 86 -2.42 0.46 -12.48
N THR A 87 -2.64 -0.74 -11.91
CA THR A 87 -3.72 -0.95 -10.93
C THR A 87 -3.51 -0.17 -9.64
N TYR A 88 -2.26 0.10 -9.26
CA TYR A 88 -1.92 0.97 -8.14
C TYR A 88 -2.44 2.41 -8.31
N LEU A 89 -2.63 2.90 -9.55
CA LEU A 89 -3.13 4.26 -9.80
C LEU A 89 -4.57 4.46 -9.32
N SER A 90 -5.33 3.36 -9.14
CA SER A 90 -6.66 3.43 -8.52
C SER A 90 -6.60 3.83 -7.04
N LYS A 91 -5.46 3.60 -6.38
CA LYS A 91 -5.24 3.86 -4.95
C LYS A 91 -4.26 4.99 -4.68
N PHE A 92 -3.32 5.23 -5.57
CA PHE A 92 -2.21 6.18 -5.38
C PHE A 92 -2.11 7.18 -6.52
N CYS A 93 -1.61 8.37 -6.23
CA CYS A 93 -1.42 9.42 -7.25
C CYS A 93 -0.17 9.20 -8.11
N SER A 94 0.78 8.36 -7.68
CA SER A 94 2.01 8.10 -8.43
C SER A 94 2.62 6.75 -8.07
N ARG A 95 3.63 6.32 -8.86
CA ARG A 95 4.37 5.08 -8.58
C ARG A 95 5.21 5.23 -7.32
N GLU A 96 5.75 6.42 -7.10
CA GLU A 96 6.59 6.76 -5.95
C GLU A 96 5.81 6.61 -4.64
N HIS A 97 4.57 7.13 -4.57
CA HIS A 97 3.73 6.95 -3.39
C HIS A 97 3.23 5.53 -3.19
N TYR A 98 3.01 4.79 -4.28
CA TYR A 98 2.75 3.36 -4.19
C TYR A 98 3.94 2.64 -3.55
N GLN A 99 5.16 2.87 -4.05
CA GLN A 99 6.38 2.28 -3.51
C GLN A 99 6.64 2.70 -2.05
N ALA A 100 6.50 3.98 -1.72
CA ALA A 100 6.67 4.49 -0.35
C ALA A 100 5.64 3.90 0.61
N SER A 101 4.38 3.78 0.17
CA SER A 101 3.31 3.16 0.95
C SER A 101 3.58 1.67 1.20
N THR A 102 3.97 0.92 0.16
CA THR A 102 4.30 -0.52 0.29
C THR A 102 5.54 -0.71 1.16
N PHE A 103 6.56 0.14 1.01
CA PHE A 103 7.77 0.12 1.82
C PHE A 103 7.47 0.36 3.30
N TYR A 104 6.63 1.35 3.61
CA TYR A 104 6.19 1.62 4.98
C TYR A 104 5.39 0.44 5.54
N GLN A 105 4.40 -0.06 4.79
CA GLN A 105 3.54 -1.16 5.23
C GLN A 105 4.34 -2.44 5.53
N GLY A 106 5.37 -2.74 4.74
CA GLY A 106 6.23 -3.91 4.92
C GLY A 106 7.11 -3.87 6.17
N GLN A 107 7.24 -2.72 6.83
CA GLN A 107 8.00 -2.56 8.08
C GLN A 107 7.12 -2.69 9.33
N LEU A 108 5.79 -2.70 9.19
CA LEU A 108 4.88 -2.75 10.33
C LEU A 108 4.89 -4.13 10.99
N SER A 109 4.88 -4.15 12.32
CA SER A 109 4.80 -5.39 13.08
C SER A 109 3.43 -6.07 12.90
N VAL A 110 3.45 -7.37 12.61
CA VAL A 110 2.24 -8.22 12.58
C VAL A 110 1.69 -8.52 13.98
N GLN A 111 2.42 -8.17 15.04
CA GLN A 111 2.00 -8.41 16.40
C GLN A 111 0.78 -7.53 16.74
N PRO A 112 -0.33 -8.12 17.24
CA PRO A 112 -1.53 -7.35 17.55
C PRO A 112 -1.30 -6.37 18.70
N LEU A 113 -1.97 -5.21 18.67
CA LEU A 113 -1.77 -4.10 19.61
C LEU A 113 -1.87 -4.52 21.08
N PHE A 114 -2.85 -5.37 21.45
CA PHE A 114 -3.05 -5.81 22.83
C PHE A 114 -1.91 -6.70 23.36
N ALA A 115 -1.08 -7.26 22.47
CA ALA A 115 0.09 -8.04 22.85
C ALA A 115 1.34 -7.16 23.00
N ARG A 116 1.31 -5.91 22.53
CA ARG A 116 2.42 -4.95 22.65
C ARG A 116 2.35 -4.30 24.03
N LYS A 117 3.44 -4.38 24.80
CA LYS A 117 3.52 -3.81 26.16
C LYS A 117 3.94 -2.34 26.11
N ASP A 118 3.41 -1.56 27.03
CA ASP A 118 3.77 -0.17 27.32
C ASP A 118 3.61 0.82 26.15
N ILE A 119 2.89 0.43 25.09
CA ILE A 119 2.75 1.24 23.87
C ILE A 119 2.11 2.60 24.11
N THR A 120 1.18 2.70 25.06
CA THR A 120 0.47 3.96 25.38
C THR A 120 1.16 4.79 26.46
N TYR A 121 2.26 4.29 27.04
CA TYR A 121 2.90 4.90 28.20
C TYR A 121 4.30 5.45 27.89
N LEU A 122 5.06 4.75 27.03
CA LEU A 122 6.42 5.16 26.70
C LEU A 122 6.45 6.37 25.75
N PRO A 123 7.40 7.30 25.90
CA PRO A 123 7.51 8.44 25.00
C PRO A 123 7.91 7.99 23.57
N TYR A 124 7.71 8.89 22.61
CA TYR A 124 8.13 8.68 21.22
C TYR A 124 9.65 8.45 21.13
N GLY A 125 10.06 7.55 20.24
CA GLY A 125 11.46 7.18 20.03
C GLY A 125 12.02 6.20 21.07
N SER A 126 11.21 5.75 22.02
CA SER A 126 11.60 4.76 23.03
C SER A 126 11.22 3.33 22.68
N MET A 127 10.38 3.14 21.65
CA MET A 127 9.91 1.82 21.23
C MET A 127 10.48 1.45 19.88
N GLU A 128 10.82 0.18 19.77
CA GLU A 128 11.35 -0.45 18.57
C GLU A 128 10.45 -0.25 17.35
N TYR A 129 9.12 -0.32 17.54
CA TYR A 129 8.15 -0.12 16.45
C TYR A 129 8.27 1.23 15.73
N GLU A 130 8.82 2.25 16.39
CA GLU A 130 8.97 3.60 15.83
C GLU A 130 10.40 3.81 15.32
N THR A 131 11.40 3.30 16.03
CA THR A 131 12.82 3.51 15.68
C THR A 131 13.27 2.65 14.51
N GLN A 132 12.61 1.51 14.28
CA GLN A 132 12.90 0.61 13.16
C GLN A 132 12.22 1.01 11.85
N VAL A 133 11.28 1.94 11.88
CA VAL A 133 10.52 2.34 10.70
C VAL A 133 11.22 3.51 10.01
N ALA A 134 11.62 3.28 8.76
CA ALA A 134 12.16 4.29 7.86
C ALA A 134 11.12 4.67 6.80
N LEU A 135 11.13 5.92 6.36
CA LEU A 135 10.36 6.35 5.19
C LEU A 135 11.22 6.25 3.93
N LEU A 136 10.60 5.92 2.79
CA LEU A 136 11.34 5.65 1.57
C LEU A 136 12.06 6.89 1.05
N GLU A 137 11.42 8.05 1.14
CA GLU A 137 11.95 9.35 0.77
C GLU A 137 13.19 9.74 1.59
N GLU A 138 13.28 9.31 2.86
CA GLU A 138 14.45 9.53 3.70
C GLU A 138 15.62 8.65 3.25
N VAL A 139 15.33 7.37 2.96
CA VAL A 139 16.32 6.42 2.44
C VAL A 139 16.86 6.89 1.09
N GLN A 140 15.98 7.39 0.22
CA GLN A 140 16.36 7.95 -1.07
C GLN A 140 17.23 9.19 -0.91
N ALA A 141 16.85 10.13 -0.04
CA ALA A 141 17.64 11.32 0.23
C ALA A 141 19.04 11.00 0.76
N ILE A 142 19.17 10.02 1.66
CA ILE A 142 20.47 9.59 2.19
C ILE A 142 21.30 8.89 1.11
N SER A 143 20.68 8.03 0.30
CA SER A 143 21.34 7.35 -0.82
C SER A 143 21.93 8.35 -1.82
N GLU A 144 21.19 9.41 -2.16
CA GLU A 144 21.64 10.47 -3.06
C GLU A 144 22.76 11.32 -2.43
N ASN A 145 22.62 11.72 -1.17
CA ASN A 145 23.61 12.55 -0.48
C ASN A 145 24.94 11.82 -0.24
N GLU A 146 24.89 10.52 0.09
CA GLU A 146 26.06 9.72 0.43
C GLU A 146 26.61 8.90 -0.75
N ASN A 147 25.98 8.96 -1.93
CA ASN A 147 26.29 8.14 -3.11
C ASN A 147 26.35 6.63 -2.78
N LYS A 148 25.50 6.16 -1.87
CA LYS A 148 25.38 4.76 -1.46
C LYS A 148 24.22 4.09 -2.18
N SER A 149 24.28 2.77 -2.34
CA SER A 149 23.13 1.99 -2.82
C SER A 149 22.02 1.99 -1.76
N MET A 150 20.74 2.06 -2.18
CA MET A 150 19.59 1.99 -1.27
C MET A 150 19.66 0.77 -0.33
N ARG A 151 20.18 -0.37 -0.82
CA ARG A 151 20.40 -1.57 -0.01
C ARG A 151 21.33 -1.32 1.18
N GLN A 152 22.43 -0.62 0.93
CA GLN A 152 23.43 -0.32 1.97
C GLN A 152 22.85 0.62 3.02
N VAL A 153 22.09 1.64 2.60
CA VAL A 153 21.42 2.57 3.53
C VAL A 153 20.44 1.80 4.43
N ILE A 154 19.59 0.96 3.86
CA ILE A 154 18.62 0.14 4.63
C ILE A 154 19.34 -0.80 5.61
N GLU A 155 20.43 -1.45 5.19
CA GLU A 155 21.23 -2.30 6.07
C GLU A 155 21.86 -1.51 7.23
N GLU A 156 22.34 -0.29 6.98
CA GLU A 156 22.87 0.59 8.02
C GLU A 156 21.79 0.97 9.05
N PHE A 157 20.58 1.34 8.60
CA PHE A 157 19.43 1.63 9.48
C PHE A 157 19.05 0.45 10.37
N LYS A 158 19.09 -0.77 9.84
CA LYS A 158 18.80 -1.98 10.62
C LYS A 158 19.92 -2.29 11.62
N LYS A 159 21.19 -2.11 11.25
CA LYS A 159 22.35 -2.34 12.14
C LYS A 159 22.37 -1.42 13.36
N LEU A 160 21.82 -0.20 13.24
CA LEU A 160 21.70 0.73 14.36
C LEU A 160 20.62 0.34 15.39
N ASN A 161 19.72 -0.58 15.04
CA ASN A 161 18.53 -0.95 15.83
C ASN A 161 18.62 -2.35 16.50
N VAL A 162 19.81 -2.97 16.57
CA VAL A 162 19.93 -4.39 16.95
C VAL A 162 19.70 -4.67 18.44
N HIS A 163 18.67 -5.48 18.70
CA HIS A 163 18.57 -6.43 19.80
C HIS A 163 18.17 -7.88 19.35
N GLU A 164 18.29 -8.27 18.07
CA GLU A 164 17.95 -9.63 17.60
C GLU A 164 18.91 -10.24 16.56
N ASP A 165 18.93 -11.59 16.50
CA ASP A 165 19.89 -12.50 15.83
C ASP A 165 20.03 -12.36 14.30
N GLU A 166 21.22 -12.68 13.77
CA GLU A 166 21.66 -12.41 12.38
C GLU A 166 20.85 -13.12 11.27
N GLU A 167 20.21 -14.27 11.53
CA GLU A 167 19.51 -15.05 10.50
C GLU A 167 18.13 -14.47 10.13
N THR A 168 17.41 -13.91 11.10
CA THR A 168 16.11 -13.24 10.86
C THR A 168 16.30 -11.93 10.09
N GLN A 169 17.50 -11.32 10.19
CA GLN A 169 17.82 -10.06 9.54
C GLN A 169 17.85 -10.17 8.00
N GLN A 170 18.46 -11.23 7.46
CA GLN A 170 18.59 -11.41 6.01
C GLN A 170 17.24 -11.65 5.32
N GLN A 171 16.39 -12.49 5.91
CA GLN A 171 15.05 -12.76 5.38
C GLN A 171 14.16 -11.51 5.39
N ASN A 172 14.25 -10.68 6.44
CA ASN A 172 13.48 -9.44 6.53
C ASN A 172 13.99 -8.35 5.57
N VAL A 173 15.28 -8.35 5.21
CA VAL A 173 15.82 -7.46 4.16
C VAL A 173 15.33 -7.91 2.79
N GLU A 174 15.40 -9.22 2.50
CA GLU A 174 14.88 -9.75 1.23
C GLU A 174 13.38 -9.54 1.08
N ASN A 175 12.57 -9.72 2.13
CA ASN A 175 11.12 -9.45 2.07
C ASN A 175 10.78 -7.97 1.87
N LEU A 176 11.55 -7.06 2.48
CA LEU A 176 11.37 -5.61 2.30
C LEU A 176 11.80 -5.15 0.90
N LEU A 177 12.85 -5.78 0.35
CA LEU A 177 13.34 -5.48 -0.99
C LEU A 177 12.58 -6.19 -2.11
N SER A 178 12.08 -7.41 -1.88
CA SER A 178 11.35 -8.19 -2.88
C SER A 178 10.06 -7.48 -3.29
N GLY A 179 9.35 -6.89 -2.32
CA GLY A 179 8.18 -6.04 -2.56
C GLY A 179 8.49 -4.79 -3.39
N LEU A 180 9.74 -4.30 -3.37
CA LEU A 180 10.16 -3.18 -4.23
C LEU A 180 10.61 -3.67 -5.62
N THR A 181 11.30 -4.80 -5.74
CA THR A 181 11.85 -5.31 -7.01
C THR A 181 10.80 -5.97 -7.90
N GLU A 182 9.86 -6.73 -7.34
CA GLU A 182 8.80 -7.41 -8.11
C GLU A 182 7.87 -6.41 -8.82
N ASP A 183 7.69 -5.22 -8.24
CA ASP A 183 6.89 -4.12 -8.81
C ASP A 183 7.68 -3.26 -9.83
N MET A 184 9.01 -3.33 -9.83
CA MET A 184 9.87 -2.64 -10.81
C MET A 184 9.98 -3.42 -12.13
N ASP A 185 9.97 -4.76 -12.07
CA ASP A 185 10.28 -5.62 -13.22
C ASP A 185 9.08 -5.93 -14.13
N ASN A 186 7.85 -5.59 -13.75
CA ASN A 186 6.64 -5.79 -14.58
C ASN A 186 6.45 -4.74 -15.70
N VAL A 187 7.53 -4.12 -16.18
CA VAL A 187 7.52 -3.27 -17.37
C VAL A 187 7.76 -4.13 -18.62
N HIS A 188 6.75 -4.87 -19.06
CA HIS A 188 6.71 -5.33 -20.44
C HIS A 188 6.08 -4.23 -21.29
N LEU A 189 6.91 -3.33 -21.82
CA LEU A 189 6.52 -2.43 -22.90
C LEU A 189 6.24 -3.28 -24.14
N VAL A 190 4.99 -3.73 -24.29
CA VAL A 190 4.52 -4.23 -25.59
C VAL A 190 4.28 -3.00 -26.45
N GLU A 191 5.27 -2.66 -27.29
CA GLU A 191 5.07 -1.73 -28.39
C GLU A 191 3.89 -2.23 -29.22
N ARG A 192 2.79 -1.47 -29.19
CA ARG A 192 1.64 -1.74 -30.04
C ARG A 192 2.05 -1.36 -31.46
N GLN A 193 2.56 -2.31 -32.23
CA GLN A 193 2.83 -2.10 -33.65
C GLN A 193 1.52 -1.66 -34.32
N ALA A 194 1.54 -0.47 -34.92
CA ALA A 194 0.42 0.05 -35.69
C ALA A 194 0.18 -0.89 -36.89
N GLN A 195 -0.82 -1.77 -36.78
CA GLN A 195 -1.29 -2.53 -37.92
C GLN A 195 -1.89 -1.54 -38.92
N GLN A 196 -1.29 -1.50 -40.12
CA GLN A 196 -1.88 -0.80 -41.26
C GLN A 196 -3.25 -1.43 -41.60
N PRO A 197 -4.25 -0.63 -41.98
CA PRO A 197 -5.55 -1.17 -42.36
C PRO A 197 -5.38 -1.98 -43.65
N SER A 198 -5.49 -3.30 -43.57
CA SER A 198 -5.62 -4.17 -44.73
C SER A 198 -7.08 -4.20 -45.17
N ASP A 199 -7.33 -3.75 -46.40
CA ASP A 199 -8.62 -3.83 -47.08
C ASP A 199 -9.18 -5.26 -47.05
N MET A 200 -10.32 -5.43 -46.38
CA MET A 200 -11.04 -6.71 -46.34
C MET A 200 -12.12 -6.69 -47.42
N GLN A 201 -11.89 -7.50 -48.46
CA GLN A 201 -12.87 -7.80 -49.51
C GLN A 201 -14.10 -8.48 -48.90
N ILE A 202 -15.28 -7.97 -49.27
CA ILE A 202 -16.58 -8.52 -48.89
C ILE A 202 -16.91 -9.61 -49.92
N ASP A 203 -16.80 -10.87 -49.53
CA ASP A 203 -17.47 -11.97 -50.21
C ASP A 203 -18.62 -12.49 -49.36
N GLY A 204 -19.80 -12.47 -49.95
CA GLY A 204 -21.05 -12.87 -49.32
C GLY A 204 -21.23 -14.38 -49.24
N ALA A 205 -21.78 -14.84 -48.12
CA ALA A 205 -22.64 -16.03 -48.05
C ALA A 205 -23.49 -15.94 -46.78
N GLU A 206 -24.79 -16.10 -46.98
CA GLU A 206 -25.88 -16.03 -46.01
C GLU A 206 -25.78 -17.10 -44.91
N ASN A 207 -26.28 -16.79 -43.70
CA ASN A 207 -27.33 -17.56 -43.02
C ASN A 207 -27.65 -17.02 -41.60
N THR A 208 -28.77 -16.30 -41.53
CA THR A 208 -29.90 -16.46 -40.59
C THR A 208 -29.62 -16.86 -39.14
N ILE A 209 -29.77 -15.91 -38.21
CA ILE A 209 -30.35 -16.17 -36.89
C ILE A 209 -31.34 -15.03 -36.56
N GLU A 210 -32.62 -15.30 -36.80
CA GLU A 210 -33.74 -14.57 -36.21
C GLU A 210 -33.82 -14.87 -34.71
N GLY A 211 -33.94 -13.84 -33.87
CA GLY A 211 -34.09 -14.08 -32.44
C GLY A 211 -34.06 -12.85 -31.54
N TYR A 212 -34.75 -11.76 -31.89
CA TYR A 212 -35.21 -10.77 -30.91
C TYR A 212 -36.60 -10.29 -31.31
N ASN A 213 -37.59 -10.57 -30.46
CA ASN A 213 -38.74 -9.68 -30.36
C ASN A 213 -39.25 -9.64 -28.92
N SER A 214 -39.30 -8.39 -28.46
CA SER A 214 -39.59 -7.96 -27.11
C SER A 214 -41.07 -8.13 -26.75
N ILE A 215 -41.26 -8.51 -25.50
CA ILE A 215 -42.42 -8.36 -24.61
C ILE A 215 -43.59 -7.52 -25.18
N HIS A 216 -44.75 -8.17 -25.33
CA HIS A 216 -46.06 -7.54 -25.50
C HIS A 216 -46.43 -6.65 -24.31
N ARG A 217 -46.82 -5.41 -24.61
CA ARG A 217 -47.68 -4.56 -23.77
C ARG A 217 -49.02 -5.26 -23.53
N ILE A 218 -49.41 -5.43 -22.27
CA ILE A 218 -50.82 -5.64 -21.87
C ILE A 218 -51.25 -4.38 -21.12
N LYS A 219 -52.47 -3.93 -21.43
CA LYS A 219 -53.16 -2.78 -20.85
C LYS A 219 -53.35 -2.89 -19.35
#